data_AF-A0A957GIU3-F1
#
_entry.id   AF-A0A957GIU3-F1
#
_cell.length_a   1.000
_cell.length_b   1.000
_cell.length_c   1.000
_cell.angle_alpha   90.00
_cell.angle_beta   90.00
_cell.angle_gamma   90.00
#
_symmetry.space_group_name_H-M   'P 1'
#
loop_
_entity.id
_entity.type
_entity.pdbx_description
1 polymer ?
#
loop_
_entity_poly.entity_id
_entity_poly.type
_entity_poly.pdbx_seq_one_letter_code
_entity_poly.pdbx_strand_id
1 'polypeptide(L)'
;YVPNRNMIFLALAAAYAESHGVSDVFYGAQQHDLYGYWDTTPEFLARLNQVYQLNRKTPLRIQAPFVQYSKTDILRTGRDLNIDYAQTWSCYAGQALACGRCPTCAERLAAFANLGLTDPLPYAAG
;
A
#
# COMPACT_ATOMS: atom_id res chain seq x y z
N TYR A 1 3.31 -14.92 -3.28
CA TYR A 1 2.86 -14.28 -4.52
C TYR A 1 1.45 -14.78 -4.83
N VAL A 2 0.49 -13.88 -5.02
CA VAL A 2 -0.85 -14.21 -5.54
C VAL A 2 -0.92 -13.63 -6.95
N PRO A 3 -1.02 -14.44 -8.01
CA PRO A 3 -0.92 -13.95 -9.39
C PRO A 3 -1.98 -12.91 -9.73
N ASN A 4 -1.56 -11.81 -10.35
CA ASN A 4 -2.40 -10.78 -10.97
C ASN A 4 -3.48 -10.16 -10.05
N ARG A 5 -3.34 -10.30 -8.74
CA ARG A 5 -4.34 -9.88 -7.76
C ARG A 5 -4.57 -8.37 -7.81
N ASN A 6 -3.52 -7.57 -7.96
CA ASN A 6 -3.66 -6.12 -7.92
C ASN A 6 -4.35 -5.59 -9.18
N MET A 7 -4.16 -6.21 -10.34
CA MET A 7 -4.94 -5.86 -11.54
C MET A 7 -6.44 -6.07 -11.33
N ILE A 8 -6.85 -7.20 -10.72
CA ILE A 8 -8.26 -7.49 -10.44
C ILE A 8 -8.84 -6.41 -9.51
N PHE A 9 -8.13 -6.08 -8.43
CA PHE A 9 -8.58 -5.05 -7.49
C PHE A 9 -8.66 -3.67 -8.13
N LEU A 10 -7.69 -3.30 -8.97
CA LEU A 10 -7.68 -2.00 -9.66
C LEU A 10 -8.80 -1.91 -10.71
N ALA A 11 -9.10 -3.01 -11.42
CA ALA A 11 -10.23 -3.05 -12.34
C ALA A 11 -11.56 -2.82 -11.61
N LEU A 12 -11.76 -3.45 -10.45
CA LEU A 12 -12.95 -3.25 -9.62
C LEU A 12 -13.04 -1.82 -9.09
N ALA A 13 -11.94 -1.28 -8.57
CA ALA A 13 -11.88 0.09 -8.08
C ALA A 13 -12.13 1.12 -9.18
N ALA A 14 -11.59 0.89 -10.39
CA ALA A 14 -11.80 1.75 -11.55
C ALA A 14 -13.27 1.74 -12.01
N ALA A 15 -13.89 0.56 -12.09
CA ALA A 15 -15.31 0.46 -12.42
C ALA A 15 -16.19 1.19 -11.39
N TYR A 16 -15.87 1.05 -10.09
CA TYR A 16 -16.56 1.76 -9.02
C TYR A 16 -16.40 3.28 -9.17
N ALA A 17 -15.17 3.77 -9.31
CA ALA A 17 -14.86 5.19 -9.47
C ALA A 17 -15.56 5.79 -10.70
N GLU A 18 -15.50 5.13 -11.85
CA GLU A 18 -16.16 5.57 -13.08
C GLU A 18 -17.67 5.73 -12.88
N SER A 19 -18.32 4.74 -12.26
CA SER A 19 -19.77 4.79 -11.99
C SER A 19 -20.19 5.93 -11.05
N HIS A 20 -19.26 6.50 -10.30
CA HIS A 20 -19.48 7.62 -9.38
C HIS A 20 -18.88 8.95 -9.89
N GLY A 21 -18.37 9.00 -11.13
CA GLY A 21 -17.76 10.19 -11.69
C GLY A 21 -16.43 10.60 -11.01
N VAL A 22 -15.75 9.65 -10.38
CA VAL A 22 -14.44 9.85 -9.74
C VAL A 22 -13.32 9.56 -10.74
N SER A 23 -12.39 10.49 -10.90
CA SER A 23 -11.26 10.38 -11.83
C SER A 23 -10.01 9.76 -11.24
N ASP A 24 -9.85 9.76 -9.91
CA ASP A 24 -8.61 9.36 -9.26
C ASP A 24 -8.85 8.17 -8.32
N VAL A 25 -8.07 7.11 -8.52
CA VAL A 25 -8.03 5.94 -7.65
C VAL A 25 -6.65 5.83 -7.04
N PHE A 26 -6.58 5.85 -5.72
CA PHE A 26 -5.31 5.70 -5.00
C PHE A 26 -5.02 4.23 -4.68
N TYR A 27 -3.81 3.80 -5.04
CA TYR A 27 -3.29 2.45 -4.86
C TYR A 27 -2.07 2.51 -3.95
N GLY A 28 -2.19 1.95 -2.74
CA GLY A 28 -1.11 1.90 -1.74
C GLY A 28 0.03 0.93 -2.08
N ALA A 29 0.33 0.68 -3.35
CA ALA A 29 1.46 -0.15 -3.76
C ALA A 29 2.78 0.44 -3.29
N GLN A 30 3.68 -0.46 -2.94
CA GLN A 30 5.08 -0.17 -2.68
C GLN A 30 5.87 -1.22 -3.46
N GLN A 31 6.79 -0.80 -4.33
CA GLN A 31 7.61 -1.73 -5.09
C GLN A 31 8.55 -2.43 -4.12
N HIS A 32 8.32 -3.72 -3.94
CA HIS A 32 9.15 -4.53 -3.07
C HIS A 32 9.92 -5.55 -3.91
N ASP A 33 11.19 -5.25 -4.19
CA ASP A 33 12.05 -6.07 -5.06
C ASP A 33 12.21 -7.51 -4.54
N LEU A 34 12.10 -7.73 -3.22
CA LEU A 34 12.25 -9.08 -2.63
C LEU A 34 11.10 -10.05 -2.95
N TYR A 35 9.92 -9.54 -3.35
CA TYR A 35 8.74 -10.38 -3.55
C TYR A 35 8.30 -10.53 -5.02
N GLY A 36 8.95 -9.81 -5.95
CA GLY A 36 8.76 -9.98 -7.39
C GLY A 36 7.34 -9.65 -7.90
N TYR A 37 6.58 -8.83 -7.19
CA TYR A 37 5.26 -8.38 -7.64
C TYR A 37 5.38 -7.36 -8.78
N TRP A 38 5.33 -7.83 -10.02
CA TRP A 38 5.34 -6.99 -11.21
C TRP A 38 4.18 -5.97 -11.22
N ASP A 39 3.04 -6.31 -10.61
CA ASP A 39 1.82 -5.50 -10.48
C ASP A 39 1.88 -4.47 -9.33
N THR A 40 3.08 -4.17 -8.84
CA THR A 40 3.38 -3.10 -7.87
C THR A 40 4.45 -2.12 -8.38
N THR A 41 4.82 -2.21 -9.66
CA THR A 41 5.91 -1.42 -10.24
C THR A 41 5.44 -0.11 -10.88
N PRO A 42 6.32 0.91 -11.02
CA PRO A 42 6.01 2.12 -11.78
C PRO A 42 5.64 1.82 -13.25
N GLU A 43 6.28 0.81 -13.85
CA GLU A 43 5.99 0.41 -15.24
C GLU A 43 4.57 -0.14 -15.39
N PHE A 44 4.15 -1.03 -14.49
CA PHE A 44 2.78 -1.52 -14.44
C PHE A 44 1.77 -0.37 -14.32
N LEU A 45 2.03 0.57 -13.39
CA LEU A 45 1.16 1.73 -13.17
C LEU A 45 1.05 2.59 -14.43
N ALA A 46 2.17 2.87 -15.11
CA ALA A 46 2.20 3.68 -16.33
C ALA A 46 1.41 3.02 -17.46
N ARG A 47 1.61 1.72 -17.70
CA ARG A 47 0.90 0.95 -18.73
C ARG A 47 -0.59 0.84 -18.42
N LEU A 48 -0.96 0.60 -17.17
CA LEU A 48 -2.36 0.53 -16.76
C LEU A 48 -3.08 1.87 -16.95
N ASN A 49 -2.42 2.98 -16.61
CA ASN A 49 -2.97 4.31 -16.86
C ASN A 49 -3.20 4.56 -18.35
N GLN A 50 -2.30 4.11 -19.24
CA GLN A 50 -2.53 4.22 -20.69
C GLN A 50 -3.80 3.49 -21.14
N VAL A 51 -4.12 2.33 -20.53
CA VAL A 51 -5.38 1.60 -20.80
C VAL A 51 -6.59 2.44 -20.37
N TYR A 52 -6.58 3.03 -19.17
CA TYR A 52 -7.71 3.84 -18.70
C TYR A 52 -7.89 5.15 -19.48
N GLN A 53 -6.84 5.72 -20.06
CA GLN A 53 -6.94 6.89 -20.94
C GLN A 53 -7.66 6.60 -22.27
N LEU A 54 -7.90 5.33 -22.62
CA LEU A 54 -8.75 4.99 -23.78
C LEU A 54 -10.22 5.36 -23.55
N ASN A 55 -10.67 5.43 -22.29
CA ASN A 55 -12.02 5.87 -21.95
C ASN A 55 -12.09 7.41 -21.92
N ARG A 56 -12.61 8.00 -23.00
CA ARG A 56 -12.73 9.46 -23.15
C ARG A 56 -13.89 10.10 -22.39
N LYS A 57 -14.81 9.31 -21.82
CA LYS A 57 -15.96 9.85 -21.07
C LYS A 57 -15.53 10.31 -19.69
N THR A 58 -14.79 9.46 -19.00
CA THR A 58 -14.29 9.70 -17.64
C THR A 58 -12.84 9.22 -17.61
N PRO A 59 -11.85 10.09 -17.94
CA PRO A 59 -10.45 9.69 -17.96
C PRO A 59 -10.00 9.42 -16.52
N LEU A 60 -9.90 8.14 -16.19
CA LEU A 60 -9.48 7.67 -14.87
C LEU A 60 -7.95 7.57 -14.78
N ARG A 61 -7.43 7.85 -13.60
CA ARG A 61 -6.01 7.75 -13.26
C ARG A 61 -5.82 6.99 -11.96
N ILE A 62 -4.99 5.95 -12.03
CA ILE A 62 -4.46 5.27 -10.86
C ILE A 62 -3.25 6.05 -10.35
N GLN A 63 -3.26 6.36 -9.07
CA GLN A 63 -2.19 7.06 -8.35
C GLN A 63 -1.55 6.09 -7.34
N ALA A 64 -0.25 5.85 -7.42
CA ALA A 64 0.46 5.03 -6.43
C ALA A 64 1.59 5.84 -5.77
N PRO A 65 1.28 6.70 -4.79
CA PRO A 65 2.23 7.67 -4.25
C PRO A 65 3.43 7.01 -3.55
N PHE A 66 3.26 5.77 -3.08
CA PHE A 66 4.29 5.05 -2.32
C PHE A 66 5.06 4.03 -3.15
N VAL A 67 4.85 3.99 -4.47
CA VAL A 67 5.39 2.94 -5.33
C VAL A 67 6.92 2.86 -5.30
N GLN A 68 7.61 3.99 -5.09
CA GLN A 68 9.07 4.07 -4.96
C GLN A 68 9.56 4.31 -3.52
N TYR A 69 8.67 4.28 -2.53
CA TYR A 69 9.01 4.62 -1.15
C TYR A 69 9.51 3.38 -0.40
N SER A 70 10.43 3.56 0.54
CA SER A 70 10.70 2.54 1.56
C SER A 70 9.61 2.54 2.63
N LYS A 71 9.55 1.48 3.46
CA LYS A 71 8.65 1.44 4.62
C LYS A 71 8.92 2.57 5.61
N THR A 72 10.20 2.93 5.80
CA THR A 72 10.61 4.07 6.61
C THR A 72 10.11 5.39 6.02
N ASP A 73 10.14 5.55 4.69
CA ASP A 73 9.61 6.76 4.03
C ASP A 73 8.10 6.88 4.21
N ILE A 74 7.36 5.78 4.01
CA ILE A 74 5.91 5.75 4.23
C ILE A 74 5.58 6.10 5.69
N LEU A 75 6.34 5.55 6.65
CA LEU A 75 6.14 5.82 8.07
C LEU A 75 6.42 7.29 8.40
N ARG A 76 7.51 7.85 7.87
CA ARG A 76 7.85 9.26 8.01
C ARG A 76 6.75 10.17 7.46
N THR A 77 6.25 9.88 6.25
CA THR A 77 5.14 10.64 5.65
C THR A 77 3.89 10.60 6.51
N GLY A 78 3.50 9.43 7.02
CA GLY A 78 2.32 9.33 7.89
C GLY A 78 2.51 10.04 9.23
N ARG A 79 3.72 10.00 9.81
CA ARG A 79 4.06 10.81 11.00
C ARG A 79 3.92 12.31 10.73
N ASP A 80 4.46 12.79 9.61
CA ASP A 80 4.41 14.21 9.25
C ASP A 80 2.96 14.68 8.98
N LEU A 81 2.07 13.75 8.63
CA LEU A 81 0.62 13.95 8.51
C LEU A 81 -0.16 13.74 9.83
N ASN A 82 0.52 13.50 10.96
CA ASN A 82 -0.08 13.21 12.27
C ASN A 82 -1.02 11.99 12.29
N ILE A 83 -0.69 10.94 11.53
CA ILE A 83 -1.44 9.67 11.57
C ILE A 83 -1.26 8.99 12.93
N ASP A 84 -2.38 8.56 13.51
CA ASP A 84 -2.38 7.69 14.69
C ASP A 84 -2.10 6.23 14.28
N TYR A 85 -0.85 5.81 14.45
CA TYR A 85 -0.42 4.46 14.11
C TYR A 85 -1.02 3.37 15.01
N ALA A 86 -1.62 3.71 16.16
CA ALA A 86 -2.33 2.75 17.00
C ALA A 86 -3.63 2.24 16.34
N GLN A 87 -4.17 2.99 15.37
CA GLN A 87 -5.37 2.62 14.62
C GLN A 87 -5.07 1.87 13.31
N THR A 88 -3.81 1.51 13.07
CA THR A 88 -3.38 0.82 11.85
C THR A 88 -2.98 -0.60 12.15
N TRP A 89 -3.09 -1.50 11.16
CA TRP A 89 -2.73 -2.90 11.35
C TRP A 89 -1.91 -3.44 10.16
N SER A 90 -0.87 -4.20 10.46
CA SER A 90 -0.03 -4.85 9.43
C SER A 90 0.18 -6.34 9.67
N CYS A 91 -0.09 -6.85 10.87
CA CYS A 91 0.24 -8.22 11.25
C CYS A 91 -0.62 -9.24 10.50
N TYR A 92 0.02 -10.23 9.85
CA TYR A 92 -0.68 -11.31 9.15
C TYR A 92 -1.36 -12.33 10.07
N ALA A 93 -0.95 -12.44 11.34
CA ALA A 93 -1.54 -13.42 12.24
C ALA A 93 -3.01 -13.13 12.59
N GLY A 94 -3.45 -11.88 12.40
CA GLY A 94 -4.86 -11.47 12.58
C GLY A 94 -5.42 -11.70 13.98
N GLN A 95 -4.55 -11.83 14.99
CA GLN A 95 -4.93 -12.01 16.39
C GLN A 95 -5.22 -10.66 17.06
N ALA A 96 -5.67 -10.68 18.31
CA ALA A 96 -5.90 -9.47 19.11
C ALA A 96 -4.63 -8.61 19.30
N LEU A 97 -3.46 -9.25 19.33
CA LEU A 97 -2.14 -8.61 19.46
C LEU A 97 -1.29 -8.87 18.23
N ALA A 98 -0.46 -7.89 17.85
CA ALA A 98 0.46 -8.05 16.74
C ALA A 98 1.56 -9.08 17.10
N CYS A 99 1.89 -10.00 16.20
CA CYS A 99 2.75 -11.13 16.57
C CYS A 99 4.25 -10.80 16.69
N GLY A 100 4.68 -9.61 16.25
CA GLY A 100 6.09 -9.17 16.29
C GLY A 100 7.06 -9.89 15.34
N ARG A 101 6.70 -11.07 14.82
CA ARG A 101 7.63 -11.98 14.10
C ARG A 101 7.33 -12.24 12.62
N CYS A 102 6.11 -11.95 12.15
CA CYS A 102 5.79 -12.12 10.73
C CYS A 102 6.50 -11.04 9.88
N PRO A 103 6.70 -11.27 8.56
CA PRO A 103 7.48 -10.35 7.73
C PRO A 103 7.00 -8.90 7.78
N THR A 104 5.69 -8.66 7.78
CA THR A 104 5.13 -7.31 7.85
C THR A 104 5.27 -6.66 9.23
N CYS A 105 5.25 -7.45 10.32
CA CYS A 105 5.58 -6.94 11.65
C CYS A 105 7.06 -6.52 11.71
N ALA A 106 7.95 -7.36 11.17
CA ALA A 106 9.38 -7.06 11.16
C ALA A 106 9.69 -5.78 10.36
N GLU A 107 9.12 -5.63 9.16
CA GLU A 107 9.25 -4.40 8.37
C GLU A 107 8.72 -3.16 9.10
N ARG A 108 7.56 -3.28 9.74
CA ARG A 108 6.95 -2.18 10.49
C ARG A 108 7.81 -1.77 11.68
N LEU A 109 8.21 -2.72 12.52
CA LEU A 109 9.09 -2.47 13.68
C LEU A 109 10.43 -1.86 13.26
N ALA A 110 11.04 -2.36 12.17
CA ALA A 110 12.25 -1.79 11.62
C ALA A 110 12.05 -0.35 11.14
N ALA A 111 10.92 -0.04 10.49
CA ALA A 111 10.61 1.33 10.06
C ALA A 111 10.47 2.30 11.25
N PHE A 112 9.82 1.88 12.34
CA PHE A 112 9.75 2.66 13.59
C PHE A 112 11.14 2.87 14.18
N ALA A 113 11.93 1.80 14.32
CA ALA A 113 13.28 1.85 14.87
C ALA A 113 14.21 2.76 14.05
N ASN A 114 14.12 2.72 12.72
CA ASN A 114 14.90 3.59 11.82
C ASN A 114 14.63 5.08 12.03
N LEU A 115 13.46 5.45 12.56
CA LEU A 115 13.13 6.83 12.92
C LEU A 115 13.34 7.14 14.42
N GLY A 116 13.90 6.20 15.20
CA GLY A 116 14.05 6.34 16.64
C GLY A 116 12.72 6.36 17.39
N LEU A 117 11.68 5.74 16.84
CA LEU A 117 10.33 5.70 17.40
C LEU A 117 9.98 4.31 17.92
N THR A 118 9.01 4.25 18.83
CA THR A 118 8.38 3.00 19.28
C THR A 118 7.02 2.86 18.60
N ASP A 119 6.73 1.66 18.08
CA ASP A 119 5.42 1.35 17.51
C ASP A 119 4.35 1.33 18.61
N PRO A 120 3.23 2.06 18.47
CA PRO A 120 2.19 2.11 19.50
C PRO A 120 1.32 0.85 19.58
N LEU A 121 1.45 -0.09 18.63
CA LEU A 121 0.65 -1.32 18.68
C LEU A 121 1.07 -2.21 19.86
N PRO A 122 0.10 -2.91 20.50
CA PRO A 122 0.42 -3.92 21.47
C PRO A 122 0.85 -5.22 20.76
N TYR A 123 1.95 -5.80 21.23
CA TYR A 123 2.52 -7.02 20.67
C TYR A 123 2.31 -8.21 21.60
N ALA A 124 2.09 -9.40 21.03
CA ALA A 124 2.07 -10.63 21.80
C ALA A 124 3.46 -10.84 22.43
N ALA A 125 3.49 -11.21 23.71
CA ALA A 125 4.72 -11.68 24.33
C ALA A 125 5.24 -12.87 23.51
N GLY A 126 6.53 -12.80 23.17
CA GLY A 126 7.23 -13.84 22.39
C GLY A 126 7.14 -15.20 23.05
#